data_AF-A0A7S3UK74-F1
#
_entry.id   AF-A0A7S3UK74-F1
#
_cell.length_a   1.000
_cell.length_b   1.000
_cell.length_c   1.000
_cell.angle_alpha   90.00
_cell.angle_beta   90.00
_cell.angle_gamma   90.00
#
_symmetry.space_group_name_H-M   'P 1'
#
loop_
_entity.id
_entity.type
_entity.pdbx_description
1 polymer ?
#
loop_
_entity_poly.entity_id
_entity_poly.type
_entity_poly.pdbx_seq_one_letter_code
_entity_poly.pdbx_strand_id
1 'polypeptide(L)'
;VHENISVSVAVDRYTVIVGRAQPDVPEVKVVSTSSARVCTFPLPSLDDEELLVDTSLVEEELKGQHHRCDWCYIIRSLVHELRQLTGIDISGFMAVVHSTIPLSQSMNSSAALEVAMAALLQ
;
A
#
# COMPACT_ATOMS: atom_id res chain seq x y z
N VAL A 1 -6.90 13.28 32.76
CA VAL A 1 -6.45 12.49 31.58
C VAL A 1 -6.68 11.04 31.92
N HIS A 2 -7.69 10.38 31.34
CA HIS A 2 -7.81 8.93 31.46
C HIS A 2 -7.02 8.35 30.29
N GLU A 3 -5.95 7.63 30.58
CA GLU A 3 -5.25 6.83 29.59
C GLU A 3 -6.15 5.65 29.24
N ASN A 4 -6.61 5.59 27.99
CA ASN A 4 -7.30 4.44 27.47
C ASN A 4 -6.26 3.34 27.25
N ILE A 5 -6.21 2.37 28.16
CA ILE A 5 -5.37 1.18 28.00
C ILE A 5 -6.05 0.28 26.96
N SER A 6 -5.33 -0.03 25.87
CA SER A 6 -5.73 -1.05 24.91
C SER A 6 -4.91 -2.32 25.12
N VAL A 7 -5.56 -3.48 24.98
CA VAL A 7 -4.89 -4.78 24.97
C VAL A 7 -5.12 -5.40 23.61
N SER A 8 -4.03 -5.58 22.87
CA SER A 8 -4.04 -6.12 21.51
C SER A 8 -3.26 -7.44 21.48
N VAL A 9 -3.72 -8.40 20.68
CA VAL A 9 -3.06 -9.69 20.49
C VAL A 9 -2.98 -10.00 19.00
N ALA A 10 -1.82 -10.50 18.56
CA ALA A 10 -1.67 -11.03 17.22
C ALA A 10 -2.46 -12.34 17.10
N VAL A 11 -3.23 -12.48 16.03
CA VAL A 11 -4.04 -13.67 15.75
C VAL A 11 -3.37 -14.54 14.68
N ASP A 12 -3.83 -15.78 14.52
CA ASP A 12 -3.38 -16.70 13.47
C ASP A 12 -3.98 -16.35 12.09
N ARG A 13 -3.86 -15.08 11.71
CA ARG A 13 -4.17 -14.53 10.40
C ARG A 13 -3.00 -13.67 9.98
N TYR A 14 -2.62 -13.76 8.72
CA TYR A 14 -1.37 -13.19 8.26
C TYR A 14 -1.49 -12.60 6.86
N THR A 15 -0.59 -11.67 6.58
CA THR A 15 -0.31 -11.15 5.25
C THR A 15 1.16 -11.48 4.93
N VAL A 16 1.39 -12.16 3.82
CA VAL A 16 2.71 -12.47 3.29
C VAL A 16 2.89 -11.73 1.98
N ILE A 17 4.02 -11.04 1.86
CA ILE A 17 4.43 -10.38 0.62
C ILE A 17 5.77 -10.97 0.20
N VAL A 18 5.87 -11.33 -1.07
CA VAL A 18 7.13 -11.71 -1.71
C VAL A 18 7.31 -10.78 -2.89
N GLY A 19 8.43 -10.06 -2.94
CA GLY A 19 8.70 -9.13 -4.02
C GLY A 19 10.11 -9.22 -4.55
N ARG A 20 10.31 -8.58 -5.70
CA ARG A 20 11.57 -8.43 -6.39
C ARG A 20 11.68 -7.01 -6.94
N ALA A 21 12.78 -6.34 -6.61
CA ALA A 21 13.12 -5.05 -7.19
C ALA A 21 13.41 -5.16 -8.71
N GLN A 22 13.03 -4.13 -9.44
CA GLN A 22 13.14 -3.94 -10.87
C GLN A 22 13.66 -2.51 -11.14
N PRO A 23 14.97 -2.25 -10.97
CA PRO A 23 15.53 -0.89 -11.04
C PRO A 23 15.33 -0.23 -12.41
N ASP A 24 15.28 -1.02 -13.49
CA ASP A 24 15.11 -0.51 -14.85
C ASP A 24 13.65 -0.23 -15.24
N VAL A 25 12.71 -0.50 -14.34
CA VAL A 25 11.26 -0.39 -14.60
C VAL A 25 10.66 0.63 -13.65
N PRO A 26 10.13 1.78 -14.10
CA PRO A 26 9.52 2.79 -13.22
C PRO A 26 8.07 2.44 -12.86
N GLU A 27 7.79 1.16 -12.59
CA GLU A 27 6.46 0.65 -12.32
C GLU A 27 6.44 -0.20 -11.05
N VAL A 28 5.36 -0.06 -10.28
CA VAL A 28 5.01 -0.96 -9.21
C VAL A 28 3.91 -1.89 -9.69
N LYS A 29 4.14 -3.20 -9.56
CA LYS A 29 3.16 -4.23 -9.89
C LYS A 29 2.97 -5.20 -8.73
N VAL A 30 1.79 -5.19 -8.13
CA VAL A 30 1.45 -6.09 -7.01
C VAL A 30 0.30 -7.00 -7.40
N VAL A 31 0.46 -8.30 -7.21
CA VAL A 31 -0.56 -9.31 -7.50
C VAL A 31 -1.10 -9.87 -6.20
N SER A 32 -2.41 -9.76 -5.96
CA SER A 32 -3.07 -10.37 -4.82
C SER A 32 -3.62 -11.74 -5.17
N THR A 33 -3.07 -12.78 -4.56
CA THR A 33 -3.56 -14.16 -4.71
C THR A 33 -4.89 -14.38 -3.99
N SER A 34 -5.14 -13.66 -2.89
CA SER A 34 -6.38 -13.78 -2.11
C SER A 34 -7.60 -13.14 -2.80
N SER A 35 -7.38 -12.11 -3.61
CA SER A 35 -8.46 -11.42 -4.35
C SER A 35 -8.42 -11.66 -5.86
N ALA A 36 -7.41 -12.38 -6.36
CA ALA A 36 -7.14 -12.59 -7.79
C ALA A 36 -7.10 -11.28 -8.60
N ARG A 37 -6.65 -10.18 -7.98
CA ARG A 37 -6.56 -8.84 -8.57
C ARG A 37 -5.11 -8.37 -8.66
N VAL A 38 -4.85 -7.50 -9.62
CA VAL A 38 -3.54 -6.89 -9.85
C VAL A 38 -3.64 -5.39 -9.63
N CYS A 39 -2.67 -4.84 -8.90
CA CYS A 39 -2.42 -3.43 -8.74
C CYS A 39 -1.20 -3.06 -9.57
N THR A 40 -1.36 -2.13 -10.51
CA THR A 40 -0.23 -1.61 -11.29
C THR A 40 -0.31 -0.10 -11.29
N PHE A 41 0.80 0.58 -11.00
CA PHE A 41 0.89 2.03 -11.07
C PHE A 41 2.35 2.48 -11.31
N PRO A 42 2.57 3.61 -11.99
CA PRO A 42 3.90 4.18 -12.14
C PRO A 42 4.43 4.66 -10.78
N LEU A 43 5.74 4.56 -10.60
CA LEU A 43 6.43 5.10 -9.44
C LEU A 43 6.27 6.64 -9.41
N PRO A 44 5.80 7.23 -8.28
CA PRO A 44 5.66 8.69 -8.16
C PRO A 44 7.03 9.35 -8.26
N SER A 45 7.18 10.43 -9.02
CA SER A 45 8.48 11.09 -9.14
C SER A 45 8.82 11.87 -7.86
N LEU A 46 10.12 12.07 -7.59
CA LEU A 46 10.59 12.85 -6.43
C LEU A 46 10.42 14.36 -6.63
N ASP A 47 10.31 14.80 -7.88
CA ASP A 47 10.22 16.22 -8.25
C ASP A 47 8.76 16.73 -8.30
N ASP A 48 7.77 15.86 -8.11
CA ASP A 48 6.36 16.22 -7.99
C ASP A 48 6.08 16.81 -6.58
N GLU A 49 6.59 18.02 -6.30
CA GLU A 49 6.32 18.79 -5.07
C GLU A 49 4.87 19.33 -4.98
N GLU A 50 4.02 19.06 -5.98
CA GLU A 50 2.66 19.62 -6.07
C GLU A 50 1.52 18.59 -5.93
N LEU A 51 1.71 17.56 -5.11
CA LEU A 51 0.58 16.77 -4.61
C LEU A 51 0.71 16.64 -3.09
N LEU A 52 0.62 17.78 -2.39
CA LEU A 52 -0.16 17.79 -1.16
C LEU A 52 -1.46 17.09 -1.51
N VAL A 53 -1.65 15.89 -0.99
CA VAL A 53 -2.87 15.11 -1.17
C VAL A 53 -3.99 15.97 -0.60
N ASP A 54 -4.58 16.80 -1.44
CA ASP A 54 -5.95 17.22 -1.26
C ASP A 54 -6.71 15.91 -1.40
N THR A 55 -6.99 15.27 -0.26
CA THR A 55 -7.72 14.00 -0.18
C THR A 55 -9.01 14.04 -1.02
N SER A 56 -9.51 15.25 -1.31
CA SER A 56 -10.63 15.51 -2.21
C SER A 56 -10.36 15.28 -3.70
N LEU A 57 -9.15 15.56 -4.23
CA LEU A 57 -8.82 15.39 -5.66
C LEU A 57 -8.46 13.94 -6.01
N VAL A 58 -7.85 13.24 -5.06
CA VAL A 58 -7.71 11.79 -5.13
C VAL A 58 -9.12 11.17 -5.13
N GLU A 59 -10.03 11.62 -4.26
CA GLU A 59 -11.44 11.22 -4.28
C GLU A 59 -12.17 11.58 -5.60
N GLU A 60 -11.91 12.71 -6.25
CA GLU A 60 -12.58 13.10 -7.50
C GLU A 60 -12.07 12.31 -8.72
N GLU A 61 -10.76 12.05 -8.85
CA GLU A 61 -10.25 11.09 -9.85
C GLU A 61 -10.70 9.65 -9.55
N LEU A 62 -11.00 9.33 -8.28
CA LEU A 62 -11.53 8.02 -7.84
C LEU A 62 -13.05 7.86 -8.04
N LYS A 63 -13.84 8.94 -8.08
CA LYS A 63 -15.30 8.86 -8.34
C LYS A 63 -15.62 8.40 -9.77
N GLY A 64 -14.71 8.59 -10.72
CA GLY A 64 -14.83 8.08 -12.10
C GLY A 64 -14.49 6.59 -12.26
N GLN A 65 -13.81 5.98 -11.30
CA GLN A 65 -13.38 4.56 -11.33
C GLN A 65 -13.99 3.77 -10.18
N HIS A 66 -15.30 3.57 -10.26
CA HIS A 66 -16.17 2.94 -9.26
C HIS A 66 -15.94 1.43 -9.00
N HIS A 67 -14.72 0.91 -9.14
CA HIS A 67 -14.35 -0.46 -8.75
C HIS A 67 -12.87 -0.60 -8.34
N ARG A 68 -12.27 0.41 -7.70
CA ARG A 68 -10.91 0.29 -7.19
C ARG A 68 -10.86 -0.57 -5.92
N CYS A 69 -9.88 -1.47 -5.89
CA CYS A 69 -9.67 -2.40 -4.80
C CYS A 69 -8.99 -1.68 -3.63
N ASP A 70 -9.61 -1.61 -2.45
CA ASP A 70 -9.14 -0.81 -1.29
C ASP A 70 -7.67 -1.03 -0.92
N TRP A 71 -7.15 -2.25 -1.11
CA TRP A 71 -5.75 -2.59 -0.85
C TRP A 71 -4.75 -1.96 -1.83
N CYS A 72 -5.15 -1.69 -3.07
CA CYS A 72 -4.31 -1.00 -4.06
C CYS A 72 -4.01 0.43 -3.63
N TYR A 73 -5.01 1.08 -3.02
CA TYR A 73 -4.88 2.45 -2.51
C TYR A 73 -3.86 2.49 -1.37
N ILE A 74 -3.97 1.58 -0.40
CA ILE A 74 -3.04 1.47 0.73
C ILE A 74 -1.59 1.35 0.26
N ILE A 75 -1.32 0.46 -0.71
CA ILE A 75 0.05 0.28 -1.25
C ILE A 75 0.55 1.55 -1.95
N ARG A 76 -0.31 2.19 -2.77
CA ARG A 76 0.08 3.39 -3.49
C ARG A 76 0.40 4.54 -2.54
N SER A 77 -0.44 4.76 -1.53
CA SER A 77 -0.22 5.79 -0.52
C SER A 77 1.06 5.54 0.26
N LEU A 78 1.32 4.29 0.68
CA LEU A 78 2.56 3.95 1.39
C LEU A 78 3.81 4.18 0.54
N VAL A 79 3.82 3.73 -0.74
CA VAL A 79 4.96 3.95 -1.64
C VAL A 79 5.21 5.44 -1.84
N HIS A 80 4.15 6.23 -1.97
CA HIS A 80 4.23 7.67 -2.11
C HIS A 80 4.78 8.33 -0.84
N GLU A 81 4.25 7.99 0.34
CA GLU A 81 4.70 8.52 1.63
C GLU A 81 6.17 8.17 1.90
N LEU A 82 6.58 6.91 1.72
CA LEU A 82 7.98 6.52 1.92
C LEU A 82 8.91 7.26 0.96
N ARG A 83 8.53 7.38 -0.31
CA ARG A 83 9.38 8.04 -1.30
C ARG A 83 9.48 9.54 -1.09
N GLN A 84 8.35 10.23 -0.85
CA GLN A 84 8.31 11.69 -0.73
C GLN A 84 8.64 12.20 0.67
N LEU A 85 8.03 11.62 1.72
CA LEU A 85 8.19 12.13 3.08
C LEU A 85 9.48 11.65 3.73
N THR A 86 9.96 10.45 3.39
CA THR A 86 11.18 9.90 3.99
C THR A 86 12.40 9.91 3.07
N GLY A 87 12.23 10.27 1.79
CA GLY A 87 13.32 10.34 0.81
C GLY A 87 13.96 8.99 0.48
N ILE A 88 13.26 7.88 0.77
CA ILE A 88 13.75 6.54 0.43
C ILE A 88 13.67 6.35 -1.08
N ASP A 89 14.79 5.99 -1.70
CA ASP A 89 14.82 5.71 -3.14
C ASP A 89 14.23 4.32 -3.42
N ILE A 90 12.93 4.32 -3.71
CA ILE A 90 12.19 3.11 -4.07
C ILE A 90 12.33 2.89 -5.58
N SER A 91 13.03 1.81 -5.95
CA SER A 91 13.03 1.26 -7.32
C SER A 91 11.69 0.63 -7.67
N GLY A 92 11.41 0.44 -8.97
CA GLY A 92 10.22 -0.30 -9.36
C GLY A 92 10.29 -1.71 -8.81
N PHE A 93 9.15 -2.35 -8.65
CA PHE A 93 9.13 -3.70 -8.10
C PHE A 93 7.91 -4.47 -8.53
N MET A 94 8.09 -5.78 -8.54
CA MET A 94 6.99 -6.73 -8.65
C MET A 94 6.82 -7.43 -7.32
N ALA A 95 5.59 -7.50 -6.82
CA ALA A 95 5.28 -8.23 -5.60
C ALA A 95 4.04 -9.11 -5.76
N VAL A 96 4.00 -10.17 -4.96
CA VAL A 96 2.85 -11.04 -4.79
C VAL A 96 2.44 -10.96 -3.32
N VAL A 97 1.17 -10.65 -3.08
CA VAL A 97 0.58 -10.62 -1.75
C VAL A 97 -0.41 -11.77 -1.58
N HIS A 98 -0.32 -12.43 -0.43
CA HIS A 98 -1.32 -13.36 0.05
C HIS A 98 -1.73 -12.92 1.45
N SER A 99 -3.03 -12.77 1.68
CA SER A 99 -3.58 -12.50 3.00
C SER A 99 -4.67 -13.48 3.35
N THR A 100 -4.61 -14.02 4.57
CA THR A 100 -5.71 -14.78 5.18
C THR A 100 -6.64 -13.88 5.99
N ILE A 101 -6.29 -12.58 6.12
CA ILE A 101 -7.14 -11.55 6.71
C ILE A 101 -8.12 -11.07 5.62
N PRO A 102 -9.44 -11.04 5.87
CA PRO A 102 -10.40 -10.56 4.89
C PRO A 102 -10.15 -9.08 4.54
N LEU A 103 -9.74 -8.81 3.30
CA LEU A 103 -9.38 -7.46 2.84
C LEU A 103 -10.54 -6.44 2.90
N SER A 104 -11.79 -6.91 2.97
CA SER A 104 -12.98 -6.08 3.16
C SER A 104 -13.29 -5.76 4.64
N GLN A 105 -12.49 -6.26 5.58
CA GLN A 105 -12.70 -6.08 7.01
C GLN A 105 -11.57 -5.26 7.62
N SER A 106 -11.88 -4.00 7.93
CA SER A 106 -11.22 -3.15 8.92
C SER A 106 -9.80 -2.61 8.62
N MET A 107 -9.43 -1.58 9.39
CA MET A 107 -8.08 -1.00 9.50
C MET A 107 -6.99 -2.03 9.88
N ASN A 108 -7.34 -3.19 10.45
CA ASN A 108 -6.34 -4.21 10.82
C ASN A 108 -5.78 -4.93 9.59
N SER A 109 -6.57 -5.05 8.52
CA SER A 109 -6.11 -5.60 7.24
C SER A 109 -5.16 -4.65 6.51
N SER A 110 -5.33 -3.33 6.69
CA SER A 110 -4.43 -2.32 6.12
C SER A 110 -3.10 -2.28 6.87
N ALA A 111 -3.10 -2.29 8.20
CA ALA A 111 -1.87 -2.23 8.99
C ALA A 111 -0.92 -3.41 8.70
N ALA A 112 -1.44 -4.64 8.61
CA ALA A 112 -0.61 -5.80 8.28
C ALA A 112 -0.03 -5.72 6.86
N LEU A 113 -0.78 -5.16 5.90
CA LEU A 113 -0.33 -4.93 4.54
C LEU A 113 0.73 -3.83 4.47
N GLU A 114 0.52 -2.73 5.18
CA GLU A 114 1.44 -1.59 5.26
C GLU A 114 2.79 -2.01 5.85
N VAL A 115 2.76 -2.70 7.00
CA VAL A 115 3.99 -3.18 7.66
C VAL A 115 4.74 -4.18 6.78
N ALA A 116 4.04 -5.13 6.18
CA ALA A 116 4.67 -6.12 5.30
C ALA A 116 5.27 -5.47 4.04
N MET A 117 4.62 -4.44 3.50
CA MET A 117 5.10 -3.72 2.34
C MET A 117 6.29 -2.83 2.70
N ALA A 118 6.23 -2.10 3.82
CA ALA A 118 7.35 -1.32 4.31
C ALA A 118 8.60 -2.20 4.54
N ALA A 119 8.43 -3.41 5.09
CA ALA A 119 9.51 -4.37 5.28
C ALA A 119 10.11 -4.88 3.96
N LEU A 120 9.33 -4.93 2.88
CA LEU A 120 9.84 -5.28 1.54
C LEU A 120 10.64 -4.14 0.90
N LEU A 121 10.28 -2.89 1.23
CA LEU A 121 10.82 -1.67 0.61
C LEU A 121 12.04 -1.08 1.33
N GLN A 122 12.42 -1.63 2.49
CA GLN A 122 13.69 -1.37 3.19
C GLN A 122 14.88 -2.05 2.48
#